data_AF-A0A1A8Z4Z1-F1
#
_entry.id   AF-A0A1A8Z4Z1-F1
#
_cell.length_a   1.000
_cell.length_b   1.000
_cell.length_c   1.000
_cell.angle_alpha   90.00
_cell.angle_beta   90.00
_cell.angle_gamma   90.00
#
_symmetry.space_group_name_H-M   'P 1'
#
loop_
_entity.id
_entity.type
_entity.pdbx_description
1 polymer ?
#
loop_
_entity_poly.entity_id
_entity_poly.type
_entity_poly.pdbx_seq_one_letter_code
_entity_poly.pdbx_strand_id
1 'polypeptide(L)'
;MNRGTVYGSAPPRLHPRNVRDRHFSTVGFGRRGLDPQEVRHFLHRVALELASLHQDVARLNEENIRIKRALRDWQSAQAQRRQS
;
A
#
# COMPACT_ATOMS: atom_id res chain seq x y z
N MET A 1 -35.44 -1.49 1.96
CA MET A 1 -34.57 -0.51 2.67
C MET A 1 -33.21 -0.49 1.97
N ASN A 2 -32.93 0.56 1.22
CA ASN A 2 -31.77 0.70 0.33
C ASN A 2 -30.60 1.30 1.13
N ARG A 3 -29.48 0.56 1.30
CA ARG A 3 -28.31 1.05 2.05
C ARG A 3 -27.44 1.88 1.11
N GLY A 4 -27.27 3.16 1.44
CA GLY A 4 -26.48 4.13 0.70
C GLY A 4 -25.03 3.68 0.49
N THR A 5 -24.56 3.88 -0.73
CA THR A 5 -23.18 3.64 -1.16
C THR A 5 -22.25 4.62 -0.44
N VAL A 6 -21.38 4.11 0.43
CA VAL A 6 -20.38 4.90 1.16
C VAL A 6 -19.34 5.42 0.15
N TYR A 7 -19.38 6.72 -0.16
CA TYR A 7 -18.39 7.46 -0.97
C TYR A 7 -17.05 7.65 -0.23
N GLY A 8 -16.55 6.60 0.43
CA GLY A 8 -15.34 6.67 1.28
C GLY A 8 -14.50 5.40 1.29
N SER A 9 -14.83 4.40 0.47
CA SER A 9 -13.91 3.29 0.26
C SER A 9 -12.74 3.83 -0.56
N ALA A 10 -11.59 4.04 0.09
CA ALA A 10 -10.34 4.25 -0.62
C ALA A 10 -10.24 3.15 -1.68
N PRO A 11 -9.90 3.49 -2.94
CA PRO A 11 -9.80 2.47 -3.97
C PRO A 11 -8.89 1.35 -3.46
N PRO A 12 -9.24 0.08 -3.75
CA PRO A 12 -8.49 -1.06 -3.24
C PRO A 12 -7.00 -0.86 -3.54
N ARG A 13 -6.15 -1.07 -2.52
CA ARG A 13 -4.71 -0.84 -2.64
C ARG A 13 -4.20 -1.56 -3.88
N LEU A 14 -3.50 -0.83 -4.74
CA LEU A 14 -2.91 -1.40 -5.94
C LEU A 14 -1.78 -2.35 -5.51
N HIS A 15 -1.88 -3.62 -5.88
CA HIS A 15 -0.84 -4.61 -5.57
C HIS A 15 0.23 -4.61 -6.67
N PRO A 16 1.54 -4.72 -6.35
CA PRO A 16 2.61 -4.78 -7.35
C PRO A 16 2.35 -5.80 -8.47
N ARG A 17 1.83 -6.97 -8.12
CA ARG A 17 1.42 -8.00 -9.08
C ARG A 17 0.35 -7.49 -10.06
N ASN A 18 -0.65 -6.76 -9.57
CA ASN A 18 -1.73 -6.22 -10.40
C ASN A 18 -1.20 -5.15 -11.38
N VAL A 19 -0.14 -4.44 -11.01
CA VAL A 19 0.54 -3.48 -11.89
C VAL A 19 1.28 -4.21 -13.00
N ARG A 20 2.07 -5.23 -12.65
CA ARG A 20 2.87 -6.00 -13.61
C ARG A 20 2.00 -6.79 -14.59
N ASP A 21 0.89 -7.34 -14.11
CA ASP A 21 -0.01 -8.20 -14.89
C ASP A 21 -1.11 -7.39 -15.62
N ARG A 22 -1.04 -6.05 -15.56
CA ARG A 22 -2.02 -5.17 -16.21
C ARG A 22 -1.86 -5.23 -17.73
N HIS A 23 -2.94 -5.67 -18.40
CA HIS A 23 -3.05 -5.62 -19.85
C HIS A 23 -3.82 -4.37 -20.27
N PHE A 24 -3.30 -3.65 -21.25
CA PHE A 24 -3.99 -2.54 -21.90
C PHE A 24 -4.46 -2.96 -23.28
N SER A 25 -5.68 -2.55 -23.64
CA SER A 25 -6.19 -2.74 -24.99
C SER A 25 -5.34 -1.95 -25.99
N THR A 26 -5.05 -2.55 -27.15
CA THR A 26 -4.47 -1.83 -28.28
C THR A 26 -5.44 -0.75 -28.78
N VAL A 27 -4.87 0.35 -29.29
CA VAL A 27 -5.67 1.42 -29.89
C VAL A 27 -6.36 0.92 -31.17
N GLY A 28 -7.55 1.46 -31.45
CA GLY A 28 -8.30 1.13 -32.66
C GLY A 28 -7.61 1.58 -33.96
N PHE A 29 -8.10 1.08 -35.09
CA PHE A 29 -7.54 1.34 -36.42
C PHE A 29 -7.38 2.85 -36.70
N GLY A 30 -6.24 3.24 -37.28
CA GLY A 30 -5.92 4.64 -37.62
C GLY A 30 -5.34 5.49 -36.48
N ARG A 31 -5.19 4.95 -35.26
CA ARG A 31 -4.59 5.65 -34.12
C ARG A 31 -3.20 5.09 -33.82
N ARG A 32 -2.27 5.95 -33.38
CA ARG A 32 -0.98 5.53 -32.82
C ARG A 32 -1.10 5.41 -31.30
N GLY A 33 -0.70 4.26 -30.76
CA GLY A 33 -0.61 4.00 -29.32
C GLY A 33 0.83 4.06 -28.83
N LEU A 34 1.03 3.88 -27.53
CA LEU A 34 2.36 3.68 -26.93
C LEU A 34 2.94 2.34 -27.37
N ASP A 35 4.27 2.23 -27.41
CA ASP A 35 4.95 0.95 -27.63
C ASP A 35 4.61 -0.01 -26.47
N PRO A 36 4.00 -1.18 -26.76
CA PRO A 36 3.69 -2.17 -25.73
C PRO A 36 4.90 -2.62 -24.91
N GLN A 37 6.10 -2.64 -25.50
CA GLN A 37 7.33 -2.99 -24.75
C GLN A 37 7.70 -1.91 -23.75
N GLU A 38 7.69 -0.64 -24.17
CA GLU A 38 7.99 0.49 -23.29
C GLU A 38 7.00 0.54 -22.11
N VAL A 39 5.71 0.34 -22.38
CA VAL A 39 4.67 0.26 -21.35
C VAL A 39 4.94 -0.88 -20.38
N ARG A 40 5.32 -2.07 -20.86
CA ARG A 40 5.66 -3.21 -19.99
C ARG A 40 6.88 -2.95 -19.12
N HIS A 41 7.93 -2.33 -19.67
CA HIS A 41 9.12 -1.96 -18.89
C HIS A 41 8.79 -0.94 -17.80
N PHE A 42 7.98 0.07 -18.13
CA PHE A 42 7.53 1.05 -17.15
C PHE A 42 6.70 0.42 -16.04
N LEU A 43 5.70 -0.41 -16.38
CA LEU A 43 4.89 -1.14 -15.40
C LEU A 43 5.74 -2.03 -14.49
N HIS A 44 6.76 -2.69 -15.04
CA HIS A 44 7.67 -3.51 -14.25
C HIS A 44 8.43 -2.67 -13.20
N ARG A 45 8.99 -1.52 -13.60
CA ARG A 45 9.65 -0.59 -12.68
C ARG A 45 8.69 -0.09 -11.60
N VAL A 46 7.48 0.35 -11.98
CA VAL A 46 6.47 0.82 -11.04
C VAL A 46 6.08 -0.29 -10.04
N ALA A 47 5.95 -1.53 -10.50
CA ALA A 47 5.66 -2.65 -9.62
C ALA A 47 6.77 -2.88 -8.59
N LEU A 48 8.04 -2.78 -9.00
CA LEU A 48 9.19 -2.89 -8.09
C LEU A 48 9.22 -1.77 -7.04
N GLU A 49 9.05 -0.53 -7.47
CA GLU A 49 9.01 0.62 -6.55
C GLU A 49 7.84 0.52 -5.56
N LEU A 50 6.66 0.11 -6.04
CA LEU A 50 5.49 -0.11 -5.19
C LEU A 50 5.73 -1.25 -4.17
N ALA A 51 6.44 -2.31 -4.57
CA ALA A 51 6.82 -3.37 -3.65
C ALA A 51 7.78 -2.88 -2.56
N SER A 52 8.78 -2.06 -2.93
CA SER A 52 9.70 -1.43 -1.98
C SER A 52 8.95 -0.55 -0.98
N LEU A 53 8.07 0.32 -1.46
CA LEU A 53 7.26 1.21 -0.61
C LEU A 53 6.37 0.42 0.35
N HIS A 54 5.76 -0.68 -0.10
CA HIS A 54 4.97 -1.55 0.78
C HIS A 54 5.82 -2.19 1.87
N GLN A 55 7.04 -2.62 1.57
CA GLN A 55 7.98 -3.17 2.56
C GLN A 55 8.40 -2.11 3.59
N ASP A 56 8.69 -0.89 3.13
CA ASP A 56 9.09 0.21 4.03
C ASP A 56 7.94 0.60 4.96
N VAL A 57 6.71 0.69 4.43
CA VAL A 57 5.51 0.94 5.26
C VAL A 57 5.29 -0.19 6.28
N ALA A 58 5.50 -1.45 5.88
CA ALA A 58 5.39 -2.57 6.80
C ALA A 58 6.43 -2.48 7.93
N ARG A 59 7.69 -2.17 7.60
CA ARG A 59 8.78 -1.97 8.56
C ARG A 59 8.47 -0.84 9.53
N LEU A 60 8.07 0.33 9.03
CA LEU A 60 7.71 1.49 9.86
C LEU A 60 6.52 1.20 10.77
N ASN A 61 5.55 0.42 10.32
CA ASN A 61 4.43 0.00 11.17
C ASN A 61 4.88 -0.94 12.29
N GLU A 62 5.78 -1.88 11.99
CA GLU A 62 6.34 -2.78 13.00
C GLU A 62 7.15 -2.01 14.07
N GLU A 63 7.99 -1.06 13.64
CA GLU A 63 8.73 -0.18 14.53
C GLU A 63 7.79 0.65 15.42
N ASN A 64 6.75 1.23 14.83
CA ASN A 64 5.72 1.98 15.57
C ASN A 64 5.01 1.12 16.62
N ILE A 65 4.67 -0.13 16.27
CA ILE A 65 4.06 -1.08 17.20
C ILE A 65 5.01 -1.38 18.35
N ARG A 66 6.30 -1.60 18.07
CA ARG A 66 7.32 -1.87 19.10
C ARG A 66 7.47 -0.69 20.06
N ILE A 67 7.59 0.53 19.54
CA ILE A 67 7.71 1.76 20.34
C ILE A 67 6.48 1.95 21.23
N LYS A 68 5.28 1.80 20.67
CA LYS A 68 4.02 1.93 21.41
C LYS A 68 3.89 0.88 22.52
N ARG A 69 4.38 -0.34 22.30
CA ARG A 69 4.40 -1.40 23.33
C ARG A 69 5.36 -1.04 24.46
N ALA A 70 6.60 -0.68 24.15
CA ALA A 70 7.59 -0.28 25.15
C ALA A 70 7.10 0.91 26.01
N LEU A 71 6.45 1.89 25.37
CA LEU A 71 5.87 3.03 26.08
C LEU A 71 4.75 2.58 27.03
N ARG A 72 3.86 1.69 26.59
CA ARG A 72 2.78 1.16 27.42
C ARG A 72 3.33 0.38 28.61
N ASP A 73 4.32 -0.47 28.40
CA ASP A 73 4.92 -1.29 29.46
C ASP A 73 5.59 -0.39 30.52
N TRP A 74 6.29 0.66 30.08
CA TRP A 74 6.87 1.66 30.98
C TRP A 74 5.79 2.42 31.77
N GLN A 75 4.71 2.86 31.12
CA GLN A 75 3.60 3.54 31.79
C GLN A 75 2.94 2.65 32.85
N SER A 76 2.71 1.37 32.54
CA SER A 76 2.17 0.40 33.49
C SER A 76 3.09 0.18 34.69
N ALA A 77 4.39 0.02 34.46
CA ALA A 77 5.37 -0.13 35.54
C ALA A 77 5.43 1.11 36.46
N GLN A 78 5.35 2.31 35.89
CA GLN A 78 5.30 3.56 36.67
C GLN A 78 4.01 3.70 37.47
N ALA A 79 2.87 3.31 36.90
CA ALA A 79 1.60 3.33 37.63
C ALA A 79 1.63 2.38 38.84
N GLN A 80 2.19 1.18 38.68
CA GLN A 80 2.33 0.22 39.77
C GLN A 80 3.21 0.77 40.91
N ARG A 81 4.35 1.41 40.57
CA ARG A 81 5.26 2.03 41.54
C ARG A 81 4.65 3.21 42.30
N ARG A 82 3.65 3.89 41.74
CA ARG A 82 2.95 5.00 42.40
C ARG A 82 1.82 4.55 43.32
N GLN A 83 1.37 3.30 43.19
CA GLN A 83 0.29 2.71 43.99
C GLN A 83 0.82 1.81 45.13
N SER A 84 2.15 1.63 45.20
CA SER A 84 2.87 0.96 46.30
C SER A 84 3.51 2.01 47.20
#